data_AF-A0A1U7HV26-F1
#
_entry.id   AF-A0A1U7HV26-F1
#
_cell.length_a   1.000
_cell.length_b   1.000
_cell.length_c   1.000
_cell.angle_alpha   90.00
_cell.angle_beta   90.00
_cell.angle_gamma   90.00
#
_symmetry.space_group_name_H-M   'P 1'
#
loop_
_entity.id
_entity.type
_entity.pdbx_description
1 polymer ?
#
loop_
_entity_poly.entity_id
_entity_poly.type
_entity_poly.pdbx_seq_one_letter_code
_entity_poly.pdbx_strand_id
1 'polypeptide(L)'
;MKLSYFTKQLAAVGRTIATLLFLAAITFVWQGAFLNTDAIAAPHATLIAADLGDQAQEKVQEDAGRAKGFIRDTADRVEETAKKNAKRVEEATDGDGNFVERRAKKDAARIEKRAEEDAARTQKAVDNTKNAVERTIDSIKEAFSD
;
A
#
# COMPACT_ATOMS: atom_id res chain seq x y z
N MET A 1 -16.09 -35.17 6.24
CA MET A 1 -15.32 -33.91 6.46
C MET A 1 -14.55 -33.56 5.19
N LYS A 2 -15.02 -32.63 4.34
CA LYS A 2 -14.18 -32.09 3.22
C LYS A 2 -14.72 -30.88 2.43
N LEU A 3 -15.83 -30.23 2.81
CA LEU A 3 -16.29 -29.00 2.15
C LEU A 3 -15.84 -27.70 2.84
N SER A 4 -15.54 -27.74 4.15
CA SER A 4 -15.20 -26.53 4.94
C SER A 4 -13.78 -26.00 4.71
N TYR A 5 -12.91 -26.79 4.08
CA TYR A 5 -11.54 -26.38 3.75
C TYR A 5 -11.49 -25.60 2.44
N PHE A 6 -12.29 -26.02 1.44
CA PHE A 6 -12.37 -25.36 0.15
C PHE A 6 -13.02 -23.98 0.24
N THR A 7 -14.06 -23.80 1.07
CA THR A 7 -14.67 -22.48 1.27
C THR A 7 -13.76 -21.51 2.02
N LYS A 8 -12.88 -21.99 2.92
CA LYS A 8 -11.86 -21.17 3.58
C LYS A 8 -10.74 -20.75 2.62
N GLN A 9 -10.33 -21.63 1.70
CA GLN A 9 -9.35 -21.29 0.68
C GLN A 9 -9.93 -20.34 -0.38
N LEU A 10 -11.20 -20.52 -0.77
CA LEU A 10 -11.90 -19.59 -1.67
C LEU A 10 -12.08 -18.21 -1.05
N ALA A 11 -12.37 -18.13 0.25
CA ALA A 11 -12.44 -16.85 0.96
C ALA A 11 -11.07 -16.18 1.12
N ALA A 12 -10.00 -16.97 1.32
CA ALA A 12 -8.63 -16.46 1.38
C ALA A 12 -8.17 -15.93 0.01
N VAL A 13 -8.45 -16.67 -1.06
CA VAL A 13 -8.10 -16.30 -2.45
C VAL A 13 -8.96 -15.13 -2.93
N GLY A 14 -10.26 -15.11 -2.60
CA GLY A 14 -11.16 -14.00 -2.92
C GLY A 14 -10.75 -12.71 -2.21
N ARG A 15 -10.25 -12.79 -0.97
CA ARG A 15 -9.74 -11.63 -0.23
C ARG A 15 -8.49 -11.05 -0.88
N THR A 16 -7.54 -11.90 -1.30
CA THR A 16 -6.31 -11.45 -2.01
C THR A 16 -6.61 -10.91 -3.41
N ILE A 17 -7.57 -11.50 -4.14
CA ILE A 17 -8.01 -10.99 -5.45
C ILE A 17 -8.72 -9.64 -5.28
N ALA A 18 -9.58 -9.49 -4.27
CA ALA A 18 -10.22 -8.20 -4.00
C ALA A 18 -9.21 -7.12 -3.58
N THR A 19 -8.16 -7.47 -2.83
CA THR A 19 -7.09 -6.51 -2.49
C THR A 19 -6.27 -6.13 -3.72
N LEU A 20 -5.93 -7.10 -4.57
CA LEU A 20 -5.22 -6.86 -5.83
C LEU A 20 -6.05 -6.06 -6.84
N LEU A 21 -7.36 -6.32 -6.94
CA LEU A 21 -8.28 -5.56 -7.80
C LEU A 21 -8.52 -4.15 -7.27
N PHE A 22 -8.56 -3.95 -5.96
CA PHE A 22 -8.65 -2.61 -5.36
C PHE A 22 -7.36 -1.81 -5.57
N LEU A 23 -6.19 -2.45 -5.44
CA LEU A 23 -4.90 -1.86 -5.77
C LEU A 23 -4.77 -1.58 -7.29
N ALA A 24 -5.24 -2.48 -8.15
CA ALA A 24 -5.23 -2.31 -9.61
C ALA A 24 -6.18 -1.19 -10.08
N ALA A 25 -7.34 -1.03 -9.42
CA ALA A 25 -8.27 0.06 -9.71
C ALA A 25 -7.69 1.44 -9.34
N ILE A 26 -6.85 1.51 -8.30
CA ILE A 26 -6.14 2.74 -7.92
C ILE A 26 -5.03 3.08 -8.93
N THR A 27 -4.34 2.07 -9.50
CA THR A 27 -3.32 2.31 -10.52
C THR A 27 -3.87 2.64 -11.91
N PHE A 28 -5.09 2.21 -12.25
CA PHE A 28 -5.65 2.41 -13.60
C PHE A 28 -6.23 3.82 -13.83
N VAL A 29 -6.55 4.56 -12.77
CA VAL A 29 -7.09 5.93 -12.88
C VAL A 29 -6.02 6.94 -13.34
N TRP A 30 -4.73 6.61 -13.25
CA TRP A 30 -3.63 7.53 -13.60
C TRP A 30 -2.89 7.21 -14.92
N GLN A 31 -3.25 6.14 -15.63
CA GLN A 31 -2.62 5.80 -16.92
C GLN A 31 -3.30 6.43 -18.15
N GLY A 32 -4.34 7.25 -17.98
CA GLY A 32 -5.16 7.77 -19.07
C GLY A 32 -4.69 9.07 -19.76
N ALA A 33 -3.55 9.66 -19.40
CA ALA A 33 -3.25 11.03 -19.84
C ALA A 33 -1.83 11.36 -20.36
N PHE A 34 -0.89 10.42 -20.49
CA PHE A 34 0.51 10.78 -20.77
C PHE A 34 1.23 9.95 -21.84
N LEU A 35 0.58 9.69 -22.99
CA LEU A 35 1.30 9.25 -24.19
C LEU A 35 0.97 10.17 -25.37
N ASN A 36 1.56 11.37 -25.38
CA ASN A 36 1.74 12.14 -26.62
C ASN A 36 3.14 11.82 -27.17
N THR A 37 3.15 10.98 -28.19
CA THR A 37 4.31 10.32 -28.81
C THR A 37 4.80 11.11 -30.04
N ASP A 38 5.19 12.38 -29.89
CA ASP A 38 5.51 13.20 -31.09
C ASP A 38 6.83 14.02 -31.05
N ALA A 39 7.73 13.84 -30.07
CA ALA A 39 8.96 14.64 -30.04
C ALA A 39 10.19 13.91 -29.48
N ILE A 40 10.80 13.01 -30.27
CA ILE A 40 12.06 12.31 -29.89
C ILE A 40 13.27 12.73 -30.75
N ALA A 41 13.13 13.64 -31.73
CA ALA A 41 14.16 13.83 -32.76
C ALA A 41 14.90 15.19 -32.77
N ALA A 42 15.30 15.75 -31.62
CA ALA A 42 16.09 16.99 -31.64
C ALA A 42 17.06 17.15 -30.45
N PRO A 43 18.14 17.96 -30.54
CA PRO A 43 19.12 18.17 -29.45
C PRO A 43 18.53 18.81 -28.19
N HIS A 44 17.37 19.46 -28.33
CA HIS A 44 16.57 19.96 -27.21
C HIS A 44 15.87 18.82 -26.46
N ALA A 45 15.72 17.63 -27.07
CA ALA A 45 15.16 16.44 -26.44
C ALA A 45 16.06 15.91 -25.31
N THR A 46 17.38 16.08 -25.37
CA THR A 46 18.29 15.67 -24.29
C THR A 46 18.10 16.51 -23.03
N LEU A 47 18.03 17.85 -23.16
CA LEU A 47 17.77 18.75 -22.03
C LEU A 47 16.33 18.63 -21.51
N ILE A 48 15.36 18.45 -22.40
CA ILE A 48 13.96 18.21 -22.03
C ILE A 48 13.82 16.83 -21.35
N ALA A 49 14.50 15.78 -21.81
CA ALA A 49 14.46 14.45 -21.20
C ALA A 49 15.13 14.42 -19.82
N ALA A 50 16.22 15.17 -19.61
CA ALA A 50 16.85 15.28 -18.30
C ALA A 50 15.95 16.01 -17.28
N ASP A 51 15.33 17.13 -17.66
CA ASP A 51 14.41 17.91 -16.82
C ASP A 51 13.11 17.11 -16.52
N LEU A 52 12.59 16.38 -17.52
CA LEU A 52 11.48 15.45 -17.33
C LEU A 52 11.86 14.26 -16.44
N GLY A 53 13.09 13.78 -16.50
CA GLY A 53 13.61 12.72 -15.64
C GLY A 53 13.66 13.14 -14.16
N ASP A 54 14.17 14.35 -13.89
CA ASP A 54 14.21 14.91 -12.53
C ASP A 54 12.81 15.16 -11.98
N GLN A 55 11.90 15.71 -12.79
CA GLN A 55 10.50 15.89 -12.42
C GLN A 55 9.79 14.55 -12.15
N ALA A 56 10.04 13.53 -12.98
CA ALA A 56 9.48 12.19 -12.79
C ALA A 56 9.99 11.53 -11.51
N GLN A 57 11.29 11.68 -11.20
CA GLN A 57 11.89 11.17 -9.97
C GLN A 57 11.28 11.85 -8.74
N GLU A 58 11.13 13.17 -8.75
CA GLU A 58 10.47 13.92 -7.67
C GLU A 58 9.04 13.43 -7.43
N LYS A 59 8.26 13.23 -8.51
CA LYS A 59 6.89 12.71 -8.42
C LYS A 59 6.82 11.30 -7.85
N VAL A 60 7.73 10.42 -8.27
CA VAL A 60 7.83 9.06 -7.75
C VAL A 60 8.15 9.06 -6.25
N GLN A 61 9.01 9.98 -5.78
CA GLN A 61 9.28 10.15 -4.36
C GLN A 61 8.07 10.67 -3.58
N GLU A 62 7.39 11.69 -4.11
CA GLU A 62 6.19 12.29 -3.52
C GLU A 62 5.07 11.25 -3.37
N ASP A 63 4.78 10.51 -4.45
CA ASP A 63 3.71 9.52 -4.49
C ASP A 63 4.03 8.30 -3.63
N ALA A 64 5.29 7.84 -3.60
CA ALA A 64 5.72 6.80 -2.67
C ALA A 64 5.56 7.25 -1.21
N GLY A 65 5.93 8.50 -0.89
CA GLY A 65 5.72 9.09 0.43
C GLY A 65 4.25 9.13 0.83
N ARG A 66 3.38 9.60 -0.07
CA ARG A 66 1.93 9.67 0.14
C ARG A 66 1.31 8.28 0.33
N ALA A 67 1.73 7.30 -0.48
CA ALA A 67 1.27 5.92 -0.35
C ALA A 67 1.66 5.32 1.01
N LYS A 68 2.90 5.55 1.47
CA LYS A 68 3.35 5.09 2.80
C LYS A 68 2.57 5.76 3.93
N GLY A 69 2.28 7.06 3.81
CA GLY A 69 1.40 7.78 4.72
C GLY A 69 0.01 7.14 4.81
N PHE A 70 -0.64 6.91 3.67
CA PHE A 70 -1.95 6.25 3.61
C PHE A 70 -1.94 4.84 4.24
N ILE A 71 -0.88 4.06 4.00
CA ILE A 71 -0.71 2.73 4.60
C ILE A 71 -0.62 2.83 6.13
N ARG A 72 0.15 3.80 6.64
CA ARG A 72 0.28 4.04 8.09
C ARG A 72 -1.05 4.46 8.70
N ASP A 73 -1.73 5.45 8.12
CA ASP A 73 -3.04 5.92 8.57
C ASP A 73 -4.08 4.79 8.62
N THR A 74 -4.04 3.90 7.62
CA THR A 74 -4.93 2.74 7.58
C THR A 74 -4.64 1.77 8.72
N ALA A 75 -3.36 1.49 9.01
CA ALA A 75 -2.97 0.64 10.12
C ALA A 75 -3.41 1.23 11.47
N ASP A 76 -3.18 2.53 11.66
CA ASP A 76 -3.53 3.25 12.87
C ASP A 76 -5.06 3.24 13.11
N ARG A 77 -5.87 3.40 12.06
CA ARG A 77 -7.35 3.26 12.15
C ARG A 77 -7.80 1.86 12.53
N VAL A 78 -7.12 0.83 12.03
CA VAL A 78 -7.43 -0.58 12.36
C VAL A 78 -7.11 -0.84 13.83
N GLU A 79 -5.96 -0.36 14.31
CA GLU A 79 -5.55 -0.42 15.71
C GLU A 79 -6.55 0.31 16.61
N GLU A 80 -6.90 1.56 16.29
CA GLU A 80 -7.86 2.35 17.05
C GLU A 80 -9.22 1.63 17.15
N THR A 81 -9.69 1.08 16.02
CA THR A 81 -10.95 0.34 15.97
C THR A 81 -10.89 -0.92 16.85
N ALA A 82 -9.77 -1.63 16.83
CA ALA A 82 -9.56 -2.81 17.67
C ALA A 82 -9.58 -2.45 19.16
N LYS A 83 -8.88 -1.38 19.55
CA LYS A 83 -8.87 -0.84 20.93
C LYS A 83 -10.27 -0.41 21.37
N LYS A 84 -11.00 0.30 20.51
CA LYS A 84 -12.38 0.73 20.77
C LYS A 84 -13.33 -0.44 20.95
N ASN A 85 -13.20 -1.50 20.15
CA ASN A 85 -14.01 -2.69 20.29
C ASN A 85 -13.72 -3.46 21.58
N ALA A 86 -12.43 -3.58 21.97
CA ALA A 86 -12.06 -4.17 23.25
C ALA A 86 -12.63 -3.36 24.43
N LYS A 87 -12.55 -2.03 24.36
CA LYS A 87 -13.12 -1.13 25.38
C LYS A 87 -14.64 -1.27 25.49
N ARG A 88 -15.36 -1.36 24.37
CA ARG A 88 -16.82 -1.60 24.38
C ARG A 88 -17.20 -2.93 25.03
N VAL A 89 -16.39 -3.97 24.83
CA VAL A 89 -16.61 -5.26 25.49
C VAL A 89 -16.35 -5.14 26.99
N GLU A 90 -15.29 -4.45 27.39
CA GLU A 90 -14.99 -4.14 28.79
C GLU A 90 -16.15 -3.39 29.46
N GLU A 91 -16.67 -2.34 28.83
CA GLU A 91 -17.85 -1.59 29.30
C GLU A 91 -19.11 -2.47 29.39
N ALA A 92 -19.32 -3.36 28.42
CA ALA A 92 -20.46 -4.29 28.43
C ALA A 92 -20.32 -5.45 29.43
N THR A 93 -19.15 -5.61 30.04
CA THR A 93 -18.86 -6.63 31.04
C THR A 93 -18.48 -6.03 32.38
N ASP A 94 -18.88 -4.78 32.61
CA ASP A 94 -18.67 -4.00 33.82
C ASP A 94 -17.19 -3.90 34.28
N GLY A 95 -16.23 -4.21 33.39
CA GLY A 95 -14.81 -4.24 33.71
C GLY A 95 -14.41 -5.37 34.67
N ASP A 96 -15.21 -6.43 34.76
CA ASP A 96 -15.00 -7.54 35.71
C ASP A 96 -13.79 -8.44 35.37
N GLY A 97 -13.07 -8.18 34.28
CA GLY A 97 -11.92 -8.99 33.86
C GLY A 97 -12.30 -10.40 33.44
N ASN A 98 -13.56 -10.60 33.04
CA ASN A 98 -14.11 -11.91 32.73
C ASN A 98 -13.45 -12.54 31.48
N PHE A 99 -13.81 -13.78 31.16
CA PHE A 99 -13.23 -14.48 30.01
C PHE A 99 -13.42 -13.73 28.68
N VAL A 100 -14.56 -13.07 28.49
CA VAL A 100 -14.92 -12.36 27.26
C VAL A 100 -14.08 -11.10 27.10
N GLU A 101 -13.92 -10.32 28.18
CA GLU A 101 -13.08 -9.12 28.19
C GLU A 101 -11.61 -9.46 27.89
N ARG A 102 -11.05 -10.47 28.58
CA ARG A 102 -9.65 -10.90 28.36
C ARG A 102 -9.43 -11.40 26.94
N ARG A 103 -10.43 -12.08 26.36
CA ARG A 103 -10.42 -12.48 24.95
C ARG A 103 -10.38 -11.26 24.04
N ALA A 104 -11.24 -10.28 24.26
CA ALA A 104 -11.31 -9.06 23.44
C ALA A 104 -10.00 -8.26 23.51
N LYS A 105 -9.40 -8.09 24.69
CA LYS A 105 -8.10 -7.43 24.87
C LYS A 105 -6.98 -8.18 24.12
N LYS A 106 -6.95 -9.52 24.22
CA LYS A 106 -5.97 -10.35 23.49
C LYS A 106 -6.15 -10.27 21.97
N ASP A 107 -7.38 -10.24 21.50
CA ASP A 107 -7.67 -10.14 20.07
C ASP A 107 -7.32 -8.75 19.53
N ALA A 108 -7.58 -7.68 20.29
CA ALA A 108 -7.14 -6.33 19.93
C ALA A 108 -5.62 -6.21 19.80
N ALA A 109 -4.86 -6.72 20.77
CA ALA A 109 -3.39 -6.73 20.71
C ALA A 109 -2.85 -7.52 19.51
N ARG A 110 -3.52 -8.62 19.12
CA ARG A 110 -3.15 -9.39 17.92
C ARG A 110 -3.43 -8.62 16.64
N ILE A 111 -4.54 -7.87 16.59
CA ILE A 111 -4.90 -7.05 15.43
C ILE A 111 -3.90 -5.91 15.27
N GLU A 112 -3.58 -5.19 16.34
CA GLU A 112 -2.57 -4.12 16.37
C GLU A 112 -1.23 -4.62 15.80
N LYS A 113 -0.70 -5.71 16.37
CA LYS A 113 0.55 -6.32 15.87
C LYS A 113 0.50 -6.66 14.37
N ARG A 114 -0.62 -7.23 13.91
CA ARG A 114 -0.77 -7.59 12.49
C ARG A 114 -0.90 -6.37 11.58
N ALA A 115 -1.59 -5.32 12.03
CA ALA A 115 -1.73 -4.07 11.29
C ALA A 115 -0.36 -3.42 11.07
N GLU A 116 0.49 -3.41 12.10
CA GLU A 116 1.87 -2.92 11.99
C GLU A 116 2.72 -3.77 11.05
N GLU A 117 2.68 -5.10 11.19
CA GLU A 117 3.41 -6.03 10.32
C GLU A 117 2.98 -5.89 8.85
N ASP A 118 1.67 -5.79 8.59
CA ASP A 118 1.09 -5.62 7.26
C ASP A 118 1.48 -4.26 6.66
N ALA A 119 1.41 -3.20 7.46
CA ALA A 119 1.84 -1.86 7.04
C ALA A 119 3.31 -1.85 6.66
N ALA A 120 4.19 -2.40 7.50
CA ALA A 120 5.63 -2.46 7.25
C ALA A 120 5.95 -3.26 5.97
N ARG A 121 5.30 -4.41 5.75
CA ARG A 121 5.46 -5.19 4.52
C ARG A 121 5.02 -4.43 3.28
N THR A 122 3.90 -3.72 3.37
CA THR A 122 3.34 -2.98 2.24
C THR A 122 4.18 -1.74 1.93
N GLN A 123 4.66 -1.02 2.95
CA GLN A 123 5.60 0.09 2.77
C GLN A 123 6.90 -0.37 2.10
N LYS A 124 7.42 -1.55 2.48
CA LYS A 124 8.59 -2.13 1.81
C LYS A 124 8.33 -2.44 0.33
N ALA A 125 7.12 -2.91 -0.01
CA ALA A 125 6.74 -3.10 -1.40
C ALA A 125 6.70 -1.76 -2.16
N VAL A 126 6.20 -0.69 -1.54
CA VAL A 126 6.23 0.67 -2.11
C VAL A 126 7.68 1.11 -2.36
N ASP A 127 8.58 0.93 -1.39
CA ASP A 127 10.00 1.29 -1.53
C ASP A 127 10.68 0.50 -2.67
N ASN A 128 10.36 -0.79 -2.82
CA ASN A 128 10.90 -1.61 -3.91
C ASN A 128 10.43 -1.11 -5.29
N THR A 129 9.14 -0.79 -5.41
CA THR A 129 8.58 -0.25 -6.66
C THR A 129 9.18 1.11 -6.98
N LYS A 130 9.28 2.00 -5.99
CA LYS A 130 9.96 3.30 -6.12
C LYS A 130 11.37 3.11 -6.69
N ASN A 131 12.18 2.26 -6.07
CA ASN A 131 13.55 2.02 -6.51
C ASN A 131 13.64 1.44 -7.92
N ALA A 132 12.69 0.59 -8.33
CA ALA A 132 12.67 0.04 -9.69
C ALA A 132 12.36 1.12 -10.73
N VAL A 133 11.41 2.01 -10.42
CA VAL A 133 11.06 3.15 -11.29
C VAL A 133 12.20 4.16 -11.36
N GLU A 134 12.80 4.53 -10.22
CA GLU A 134 13.97 5.43 -10.20
C GLU A 134 15.12 4.90 -11.07
N ARG A 135 15.47 3.61 -10.96
CA ARG A 135 16.49 3.00 -11.84
C ARG A 135 16.14 3.06 -13.32
N THR A 136 14.86 2.97 -13.65
CA THR A 136 14.40 3.04 -15.04
C THR A 136 14.54 4.45 -15.58
N ILE A 137 14.18 5.45 -14.76
CA ILE A 137 14.38 6.88 -15.08
C ILE A 137 15.87 7.16 -15.26
N ASP A 138 16.73 6.69 -14.35
CA ASP A 138 18.19 6.87 -14.44
C ASP A 138 18.75 6.26 -15.74
N SER A 139 18.33 5.05 -16.08
CA SER A 139 18.79 4.36 -17.30
C SER A 139 18.37 5.10 -18.58
N ILE A 140 17.18 5.70 -18.58
CA ILE A 140 16.71 6.55 -19.68
C ILE A 140 17.56 7.82 -19.74
N LYS A 141 17.79 8.48 -18.60
CA LYS A 141 18.58 9.71 -18.51
C LYS A 141 20.00 9.49 -19.04
N GLU A 142 20.63 8.37 -18.69
CA GLU A 142 21.94 7.97 -19.19
C GLU A 142 21.94 7.78 -20.72
N ALA A 143 20.98 7.03 -21.26
CA ALA A 143 20.88 6.76 -22.70
C ALA A 143 20.64 8.02 -23.57
N PHE A 144 20.11 9.09 -23.01
CA PHE A 144 19.91 10.37 -23.71
C PHE A 144 20.99 11.41 -23.42
N SER A 145 21.89 11.15 -22.47
CA SER A 145 22.99 12.06 -22.10
C SER A 145 24.31 11.77 -22.85
N ASP A 146 24.38 10.64 -23.56
CA ASP A 146 25.42 10.29 -24.55
C ASP A 146 25.05 10.79 -25.96
#